data_AF-A0AAD8I8D1-F1
#
_entry.id   AF-A0AAD8I8D1-F1
#
_cell.length_a   1.000
_cell.length_b   1.000
_cell.length_c   1.000
_cell.angle_alpha   90.00
_cell.angle_beta   90.00
_cell.angle_gamma   90.00
#
_symmetry.space_group_name_H-M   'P 1'
#
loop_
_entity.id
_entity.type
_entity.pdbx_description
1 polymer ?
#
loop_
_entity_poly.entity_id
_entity_poly.type
_entity_poly.pdbx_seq_one_letter_code
_entity_poly.pdbx_strand_id
1 'polypeptide(L)'
;MRMTNDKWRCVNKDRQILFTNNTKEKQIDESEYFIPNNHFDFFEMEELTKLAKQNVYLADVVGVVIRRDNIRPVRNTKLGTDQMQVRMKMTDGKNKINVIFWDKFAEEFQQDIDSNQYEEPLILIIASEKVGVWKDMSLQKILFSAFC
;
A
#
# COMPACT_ATOMS: atom_id res chain seq x y z
N MET A 1 -14.70 -6.78 25.24
CA MET A 1 -13.63 -5.77 25.20
C MET A 1 -13.56 -5.21 23.79
N ARG A 2 -14.03 -3.98 23.57
CA ARG A 2 -13.98 -3.28 22.27
C ARG A 2 -12.74 -2.38 22.31
N MET A 3 -11.69 -2.71 21.58
CA MET A 3 -10.57 -1.79 21.34
C MET A 3 -10.91 -0.99 20.08
N THR A 4 -11.71 0.07 20.23
CA THR A 4 -12.34 0.78 19.10
C THR A 4 -11.69 2.12 18.74
N ASN A 5 -10.45 2.38 19.19
CA ASN A 5 -9.73 3.63 18.89
C ASN A 5 -8.48 3.45 18.02
N ASP A 6 -8.24 2.24 17.50
CA ASP A 6 -7.07 1.97 16.68
C ASP A 6 -7.19 2.69 15.34
N LYS A 7 -6.15 3.48 15.03
CA LYS A 7 -5.97 4.16 13.76
C LYS A 7 -5.11 3.29 12.84
N TRP A 8 -5.26 3.49 11.53
CA TRP A 8 -4.44 2.82 10.51
C TRP A 8 -4.52 1.28 10.54
N ARG A 9 -5.72 0.75 10.66
CA ARG A 9 -6.01 -0.68 10.61
C ARG A 9 -5.89 -1.18 9.17
N CYS A 10 -5.03 -2.17 8.95
CA CYS A 10 -4.90 -2.90 7.68
C CYS A 10 -6.03 -3.91 7.44
N VAL A 11 -6.77 -4.27 8.49
CA VAL A 11 -7.86 -5.26 8.40
C VAL A 11 -9.18 -4.65 8.87
N ASN A 12 -10.19 -4.72 8.02
CA ASN A 12 -11.55 -4.25 8.32
C ASN A 12 -12.36 -5.31 9.10
N LYS A 13 -11.90 -5.70 10.29
CA LYS A 13 -12.61 -6.64 11.18
C LYS A 13 -12.85 -6.03 12.56
N ASP A 14 -14.07 -6.14 13.06
CA ASP A 14 -14.51 -5.61 14.36
C ASP A 14 -13.94 -6.36 15.59
N ARG A 15 -13.06 -7.34 15.34
CA ARG A 15 -12.45 -8.21 16.35
C ARG A 15 -10.96 -8.33 16.08
N GLN A 16 -10.22 -8.49 17.16
CA GLN A 16 -8.80 -8.82 17.17
C GLN A 16 -8.60 -10.06 18.03
N ILE A 17 -7.62 -10.88 17.67
CA ILE A 17 -7.23 -12.04 18.45
C ILE A 17 -6.10 -11.59 19.38
N LEU A 18 -6.32 -11.71 20.69
CA LEU A 18 -5.29 -11.47 21.70
C LEU A 18 -4.81 -12.81 22.23
N PHE A 19 -3.50 -13.04 22.14
CA PHE A 19 -2.90 -14.21 22.75
C PHE A 19 -2.79 -14.04 24.26
N THR A 20 -3.06 -15.12 24.98
CA THR A 20 -3.01 -15.19 26.44
C THR A 20 -2.15 -16.39 26.85
N ASN A 21 -1.88 -16.52 28.14
CA ASN A 21 -1.16 -17.69 28.68
C ASN A 21 -1.87 -19.03 28.41
N ASN A 22 -3.15 -19.00 28.03
CA ASN A 22 -3.94 -20.18 27.69
C ASN A 22 -4.06 -20.43 26.18
N THR A 23 -3.50 -19.55 25.35
CA THR A 23 -3.50 -19.72 23.89
C THR A 23 -2.59 -20.89 23.53
N LYS A 24 -3.06 -21.77 22.66
CA LYS A 24 -2.30 -22.89 22.11
C LYS A 24 -2.20 -22.74 20.61
N GLU A 25 -1.01 -22.95 20.07
CA GLU A 25 -0.75 -23.01 18.64
C GLU A 25 -0.24 -24.41 18.27
N LYS A 26 -0.56 -24.85 17.06
CA LYS A 26 -0.06 -26.10 16.49
C LYS A 26 0.28 -25.83 15.04
N GLN A 27 1.51 -26.13 14.65
CA GLN A 27 1.90 -26.12 13.25
C GLN A 27 1.11 -27.19 12.50
N ILE A 28 0.56 -26.83 11.35
CA ILE A 28 -0.14 -27.74 10.45
C ILE A 28 0.75 -28.02 9.25
N ASP A 29 0.54 -29.17 8.62
CA ASP A 29 1.15 -29.47 7.33
C ASP A 29 0.43 -28.67 6.24
N GLU A 30 1.17 -27.81 5.54
CA GLU A 30 0.64 -26.97 4.45
C GLU A 30 0.13 -27.81 3.27
N SER A 31 0.56 -29.07 3.15
CA SER A 31 0.04 -29.98 2.12
C SER A 31 -1.40 -30.46 2.43
N GLU A 32 -1.82 -30.42 3.69
CA GLU A 32 -3.16 -30.84 4.11
C GLU A 32 -4.19 -29.70 4.03
N TYR A 33 -3.74 -28.44 4.11
CA TYR A 33 -4.62 -27.27 4.17
C TYR A 33 -4.12 -26.15 3.27
N PHE A 34 -4.99 -25.70 2.35
CA PHE A 34 -4.72 -24.51 1.55
C PHE A 34 -5.00 -23.25 2.37
N ILE A 35 -3.95 -22.62 2.90
CA ILE A 35 -4.01 -21.28 3.49
C ILE A 35 -3.40 -20.28 2.49
N PRO A 36 -4.17 -19.28 2.01
CA PRO A 36 -3.61 -18.25 1.15
C PRO A 36 -2.50 -17.45 1.85
N ASN A 37 -1.36 -17.27 1.17
CA ASN A 37 -0.23 -16.48 1.69
C ASN A 37 -0.58 -15.00 1.89
N ASN A 38 -1.45 -14.47 1.04
CA ASN A 38 -1.87 -13.07 1.08
C ASN A 38 -3.39 -12.97 1.05
N HIS A 39 -3.93 -11.97 1.74
CA HIS A 39 -5.32 -11.59 1.71
C HIS A 39 -5.41 -10.08 1.51
N PHE A 40 -6.07 -9.64 0.44
CA PHE A 40 -6.23 -8.23 0.10
C PHE A 40 -7.71 -7.81 0.21
N ASP A 41 -7.95 -6.66 0.83
CA ASP A 41 -9.26 -6.00 0.91
C ASP A 41 -9.26 -4.76 0.01
N PHE A 42 -9.40 -5.01 -1.31
CA PHE A 42 -9.23 -3.97 -2.31
C PHE A 42 -10.31 -2.89 -2.24
N PHE A 43 -9.88 -1.64 -2.16
CA PHE A 43 -10.74 -0.48 -2.33
C PHE A 43 -10.79 -0.05 -3.79
N GLU A 44 -11.97 0.36 -4.24
CA GLU A 44 -12.11 0.99 -5.55
C GLU A 44 -11.40 2.34 -5.58
N MET A 45 -10.79 2.69 -6.71
CA MET A 45 -10.01 3.93 -6.82
C MET A 45 -10.84 5.19 -6.59
N GLU A 46 -12.15 5.15 -6.86
CA GLU A 46 -13.08 6.25 -6.58
C GLU A 46 -13.31 6.48 -5.08
N GLU A 47 -13.20 5.43 -4.25
CA GLU A 47 -13.41 5.50 -2.80
C GLU A 47 -12.21 6.05 -2.05
N LEU A 48 -11.02 5.99 -2.67
CA LEU A 48 -9.78 6.46 -2.06
C LEU A 48 -9.84 7.94 -1.64
N THR A 49 -10.67 8.76 -2.27
CA THR A 49 -10.89 10.16 -1.85
C THR A 49 -11.61 10.25 -0.50
N LYS A 50 -12.55 9.33 -0.22
CA LYS A 50 -13.20 9.22 1.09
C LYS A 50 -12.20 8.67 2.12
N LEU A 51 -11.42 7.67 1.73
CA LEU A 51 -10.39 7.08 2.60
C LEU A 51 -9.30 8.08 3.00
N ALA A 52 -8.94 9.02 2.12
CA ALA A 52 -7.96 10.05 2.42
C ALA A 52 -8.42 11.04 3.51
N LYS A 53 -9.72 11.08 3.83
CA LYS A 53 -10.32 11.97 4.83
C LYS A 53 -10.55 11.27 6.19
N GLN A 54 -10.22 9.99 6.30
CA GLN A 54 -10.31 9.21 7.54
C GLN A 54 -8.92 8.77 8.01
N ASN A 55 -8.83 8.26 9.25
CA ASN A 55 -7.58 7.80 9.87
C ASN A 55 -7.70 6.41 10.53
N VAL A 56 -8.78 5.69 10.25
CA VAL A 56 -9.13 4.37 10.77
C VAL A 56 -8.54 3.25 9.92
N TYR A 57 -8.66 3.30 8.60
CA TYR A 57 -8.30 2.20 7.70
C TYR A 57 -7.14 2.56 6.77
N LEU A 58 -6.29 1.58 6.52
CA LEU A 58 -5.35 1.54 5.39
C LEU A 58 -6.06 0.90 4.19
N ALA A 59 -5.55 1.16 2.99
CA ALA A 59 -6.16 0.71 1.75
C ALA A 59 -5.27 -0.29 1.01
N ASP A 60 -5.88 -1.33 0.48
CA ASP A 60 -5.29 -2.16 -0.55
C ASP A 60 -5.84 -1.69 -1.90
N VAL A 61 -4.98 -1.56 -2.91
CA VAL A 61 -5.35 -1.14 -4.26
C VAL A 61 -4.65 -2.00 -5.29
N VAL A 62 -5.32 -2.24 -6.41
CA VAL A 62 -4.75 -2.92 -7.57
C VAL A 62 -5.01 -2.06 -8.81
N GLY A 63 -4.07 -2.06 -9.74
CA GLY A 63 -4.27 -1.36 -11.01
C GLY A 63 -3.14 -1.57 -11.99
N VAL A 64 -3.41 -1.18 -13.23
CA VAL A 64 -2.44 -1.18 -14.31
C VAL A 64 -1.61 0.09 -14.25
N VAL A 65 -0.28 -0.04 -14.26
CA VAL A 65 0.65 1.08 -14.36
C VAL A 65 0.65 1.60 -15.80
N ILE A 66 0.11 2.80 -16.01
CA ILE A 66 0.02 3.43 -17.34
C ILE A 66 1.09 4.50 -17.58
N ARG A 67 1.76 4.95 -16.52
CA ARG A 67 2.95 5.82 -16.56
C ARG A 67 3.83 5.55 -15.35
N ARG A 68 5.14 5.53 -15.55
CA ARG A 68 6.16 5.41 -14.49
C ARG A 68 7.32 6.33 -14.82
N ASP A 69 7.67 7.20 -13.87
CA ASP A 69 8.89 8.01 -13.94
C ASP A 69 10.08 7.19 -13.45
N ASN A 70 11.28 7.45 -13.96
CA ASN A 70 12.51 6.97 -13.34
C ASN A 70 12.66 7.53 -11.92
N ILE A 71 13.32 6.77 -11.05
CA ILE A 71 13.66 7.24 -9.71
C ILE A 71 14.46 8.54 -9.76
N ARG A 72 14.15 9.48 -8.86
CA ARG A 72 14.83 10.78 -8.78
C ARG A 72 14.87 11.35 -7.37
N PRO A 73 15.88 12.16 -7.03
CA PRO A 73 15.89 12.94 -5.80
C PRO A 73 14.89 14.11 -5.87
N VAL A 74 14.25 14.40 -4.74
CA VAL A 74 13.37 15.56 -4.54
C VAL A 74 13.65 16.18 -3.18
N ARG A 75 13.83 17.50 -3.14
CA ARG A 75 13.98 18.24 -1.88
C ARG A 75 12.65 18.29 -1.12
N ASN A 76 12.59 17.66 0.04
CA ASN A 76 11.47 17.83 0.97
C ASN A 76 11.68 19.13 1.76
N THR A 77 11.03 20.20 1.32
CA THR A 77 11.14 21.53 1.96
C THR A 77 10.60 21.59 3.38
N LYS A 78 9.74 20.65 3.79
CA LYS A 78 9.21 20.59 5.17
C LYS A 78 10.18 19.92 6.13
N LEU A 79 10.89 18.89 5.67
CA LEU A 79 11.85 18.13 6.49
C LEU A 79 13.29 18.66 6.34
N GLY A 80 13.55 19.49 5.32
CA GLY A 80 14.90 19.98 5.05
C GLY A 80 15.85 18.87 4.58
N THR A 81 15.31 17.77 4.05
CA THR A 81 16.05 16.59 3.58
C THR A 81 15.73 16.30 2.13
N ASP A 82 16.67 15.65 1.45
CA ASP A 82 16.43 15.10 0.12
C ASP A 82 15.81 13.72 0.27
N GLN A 83 14.85 13.39 -0.59
CA GLN A 83 14.21 12.09 -0.62
C GLN A 83 14.23 11.53 -2.04
N MET A 84 14.44 10.22 -2.17
CA MET A 84 14.30 9.57 -3.47
C MET A 84 12.82 9.27 -3.73
N GLN A 85 12.39 9.32 -4.98
CA GLN A 85 11.03 8.94 -5.33
C GLN A 85 10.85 8.44 -6.75
N VAL A 86 9.98 7.43 -6.88
CA VAL A 86 9.38 6.96 -8.14
C VAL A 86 7.93 7.42 -8.15
N ARG A 87 7.52 8.11 -9.23
CA ARG A 87 6.12 8.50 -9.45
C ARG A 87 5.49 7.62 -10.51
N MET A 88 4.28 7.18 -10.25
CA MET A 88 3.50 6.35 -11.16
C MET A 88 2.08 6.87 -11.31
N LYS A 89 1.45 6.50 -12.42
CA LYS A 89 0.02 6.63 -12.62
C LYS A 89 -0.58 5.26 -12.86
N MET A 90 -1.57 4.90 -12.04
CA MET A 90 -2.30 3.63 -12.13
C MET A 90 -3.74 3.86 -12.56
N THR A 91 -4.35 2.85 -13.17
CA THR A 91 -5.76 2.84 -13.59
C THR A 91 -6.42 1.51 -13.25
N ASP A 92 -7.68 1.55 -12.81
CA ASP A 92 -8.56 0.37 -12.71
C ASP A 92 -9.37 0.15 -14.01
N GLY A 93 -9.19 1.03 -14.99
CA GLY A 93 -9.89 1.06 -16.28
C GLY A 93 -10.91 2.19 -16.37
N LYS A 94 -11.42 2.69 -15.23
CA LYS A 94 -12.38 3.80 -15.12
C LYS A 94 -11.74 5.04 -14.51
N ASN A 95 -11.07 4.87 -13.39
CA ASN A 95 -10.45 5.91 -12.57
C ASN A 95 -8.93 5.84 -12.67
N LYS A 96 -8.26 6.96 -12.35
CA LYS A 96 -6.80 7.05 -12.37
C LYS A 96 -6.29 7.65 -11.07
N ILE A 97 -5.23 7.05 -10.55
CA ILE A 97 -4.56 7.50 -9.32
C ILE A 97 -3.09 7.75 -9.59
N ASN A 98 -2.48 8.62 -8.80
CA ASN A 98 -1.04 8.82 -8.82
C ASN A 98 -0.46 8.13 -7.59
N VAL A 99 0.57 7.32 -7.78
CA VAL A 99 1.26 6.60 -6.70
C VAL A 99 2.68 7.12 -6.61
N ILE A 100 3.19 7.27 -5.39
CA ILE A 100 4.55 7.75 -5.15
C ILE A 100 5.22 6.84 -4.14
N PHE A 101 6.28 6.15 -4.57
CA PHE A 101 7.18 5.43 -3.68
C PHE A 101 8.31 6.37 -3.27
N TRP A 102 8.76 6.24 -2.02
CA TRP A 102 9.77 7.11 -1.42
C TRP A 102 10.97 6.31 -0.93
N ASP A 103 12.13 6.95 -0.96
CA ASP A 103 13.39 6.52 -0.36
C ASP A 103 13.74 5.06 -0.70
N LYS A 104 14.14 4.27 0.30
CA LYS A 104 14.58 2.88 0.12
C LYS A 104 13.58 2.05 -0.69
N PHE A 105 12.28 2.23 -0.47
CA PHE A 105 11.27 1.48 -1.22
C PHE A 105 11.21 1.89 -2.70
N ALA A 106 11.44 3.17 -3.00
CA ALA A 106 11.55 3.62 -4.38
C ALA A 106 12.78 3.02 -5.07
N GLU A 107 13.90 2.92 -4.35
CA GLU A 107 15.15 2.33 -4.83
C GLU A 107 14.99 0.83 -5.09
N GLU A 108 14.44 0.08 -4.14
CA GLU A 108 14.16 -1.35 -4.26
C GLU A 108 13.19 -1.64 -5.41
N PHE A 109 12.09 -0.88 -5.50
CA PHE A 109 11.15 -1.01 -6.61
C PHE A 109 11.82 -0.72 -7.96
N GLN A 110 12.64 0.33 -8.06
CA GLN A 110 13.33 0.64 -9.31
C GLN A 110 14.32 -0.47 -9.68
N GLN A 111 15.06 -0.99 -8.71
CA GLN A 111 16.00 -2.08 -8.91
C GLN A 111 15.29 -3.36 -9.36
N ASP A 112 14.16 -3.71 -8.76
CA ASP A 112 13.34 -4.86 -9.16
C ASP A 112 12.88 -4.70 -10.62
N ILE A 113 12.34 -3.53 -10.96
CA ILE A 113 11.91 -3.22 -12.33
C ILE A 113 13.06 -3.30 -13.34
N ASP A 114 14.26 -2.84 -12.99
CA ASP A 114 15.41 -2.86 -13.89
C ASP A 114 16.05 -4.25 -14.01
N SER A 115 15.91 -5.09 -12.98
CA SER A 115 16.58 -6.40 -12.89
C SER A 115 15.75 -7.55 -13.46
N ASN A 116 14.42 -7.43 -13.48
CA ASN A 116 13.53 -8.49 -13.98
C ASN A 116 12.89 -8.11 -15.31
N GLN A 117 12.54 -9.12 -16.11
CA GLN A 117 11.68 -8.94 -17.26
C GLN A 117 10.22 -9.05 -16.81
N TYR A 118 9.45 -7.98 -16.98
CA TYR A 118 8.01 -7.98 -16.74
C TYR A 118 7.28 -8.05 -18.08
N GLU A 119 6.20 -8.82 -18.10
CA GLU A 119 5.24 -8.77 -19.19
C GLU A 119 4.39 -7.51 -19.06
N GLU A 120 4.23 -6.79 -20.17
CA GLU A 120 3.34 -5.64 -20.22
C GLU A 120 1.89 -6.10 -20.47
N PRO A 121 0.89 -5.49 -19.80
CA PRO A 121 1.03 -4.32 -18.94
C PRO A 121 1.47 -4.64 -17.49
N LEU A 122 2.31 -3.79 -16.89
CA LEU A 122 2.64 -3.91 -15.46
C LEU A 122 1.40 -3.73 -14.58
N ILE A 123 0.97 -4.80 -13.90
CA ILE A 123 -0.09 -4.79 -12.88
C ILE A 123 0.56 -4.71 -11.50
N LEU A 124 0.13 -3.74 -10.70
CA LEU A 124 0.67 -3.52 -9.36
C LEU A 124 -0.43 -3.68 -8.31
N ILE A 125 -0.14 -4.51 -7.31
CA ILE A 125 -0.91 -4.64 -6.06
C ILE A 125 -0.14 -3.88 -4.99
N ILE A 126 -0.85 -3.00 -4.29
CA ILE A 126 -0.32 -2.20 -3.19
C ILE A 126 -1.21 -2.46 -1.98
N ALA A 127 -0.64 -2.87 -0.86
CA ALA A 127 -1.40 -3.30 0.31
C ALA A 127 -1.02 -2.52 1.56
N SER A 128 -1.99 -2.33 2.46
CA SER A 128 -1.86 -1.70 3.77
C SER A 128 -1.36 -0.26 3.72
N GLU A 129 -1.88 0.52 2.77
CA GLU A 129 -1.35 1.85 2.50
C GLU A 129 -2.20 3.02 2.98
N LYS A 130 -1.51 4.06 3.45
CA LYS A 130 -2.14 5.31 3.86
C LYS A 130 -2.44 6.18 2.65
N VAL A 131 -3.72 6.44 2.42
CA VAL A 131 -4.16 7.39 1.39
C VAL A 131 -4.15 8.83 1.93
N GLY A 132 -3.57 9.77 1.19
CA GLY A 132 -3.54 11.19 1.53
C GLY A 132 -3.89 12.10 0.35
N VAL A 133 -4.33 13.33 0.61
CA VAL A 133 -4.62 14.33 -0.43
C VAL A 133 -3.41 15.25 -0.62
N TRP A 134 -3.06 15.60 -1.86
CA TRP A 134 -2.01 16.57 -2.16
C TRP A 134 -2.43 17.63 -3.19
N LYS A 135 -2.53 18.90 -2.75
CA LYS A 135 -2.70 20.15 -3.54
C LYS A 135 -3.58 20.07 -4.81
N ASP A 136 -4.92 20.13 -4.61
CA ASP A 136 -5.99 20.52 -5.56
C ASP A 136 -6.07 19.84 -6.95
N MET A 137 -5.21 18.87 -7.23
CA MET A 137 -5.49 17.77 -8.16
C MET A 137 -5.67 16.52 -7.31
N SER A 138 -6.54 15.59 -7.72
CA SER A 138 -6.72 14.29 -7.09
C SER A 138 -5.42 13.46 -7.14
N LEU A 139 -4.48 13.81 -6.27
CA LEU A 139 -3.23 13.15 -5.99
C LEU A 139 -3.46 12.40 -4.68
N GLN A 140 -3.64 11.10 -4.80
CA GLN A 140 -3.79 10.19 -3.67
C GLN A 140 -2.39 9.74 -3.27
N LYS A 141 -1.79 10.43 -2.31
CA LYS A 141 -0.48 10.04 -1.77
C LYS A 141 -0.69 8.78 -0.96
N ILE A 142 -0.37 7.64 -1.55
CA ILE A 142 -0.04 6.43 -0.79
C ILE A 142 1.31 6.71 -0.11
N LEU A 143 1.30 6.91 1.20
CA LEU A 143 2.46 7.24 2.02
C LEU A 143 2.93 5.97 2.73
N PHE A 144 4.01 5.40 2.20
CA PHE A 144 4.66 4.21 2.74
C PHE A 144 5.41 4.49 4.04
N SER A 145 5.26 3.57 4.98
CA SER A 145 6.29 3.19 5.95
C SER A 145 6.20 1.67 6.11
N ALA A 146 7.03 0.89 5.40
CA ALA A 146 7.21 -0.50 5.80
C ALA A 146 7.98 -0.57 7.10
N PHE A 147 7.43 -1.34 8.01
CA PHE A 147 8.24 -2.16 8.89
C PHE A 147 8.63 -3.40 8.08
N CYS A 148 9.92 -3.54 7.79
CA CYS A 148 10.52 -4.87 7.60
C CYS A 148 10.50 -5.61 8.93
#